data_AF-A0A7L2RC46-F1
#
_entry.id   AF-A0A7L2RC46-F1
#
_cell.length_a   1.000
_cell.length_b   1.000
_cell.length_c   1.000
_cell.angle_alpha   90.00
_cell.angle_beta   90.00
_cell.angle_gamma   90.00
#
_symmetry.space_group_name_H-M   'P 1'
#
loop_
_entity.id
_entity.type
_entity.pdbx_description
1 polymer ?
#
loop_
_entity_poly.entity_id
_entity_poly.type
_entity_poly.pdbx_seq_one_letter_code
_entity_poly.pdbx_strand_id
1 'polypeptide(L)'
;GFQVAYVVFRKPAGVQAAKALSQEGPLLISTESHPVKTGISKWIASYEASVVDPKELKAEVDAYMQDYDKRMAEEEAKAAEEDGVPDEEGWVKVTRRGRKPGLPRTEAANLRVLEKEKQKRARKELLNFYAWQHRETKREHIAQLRKKFEEDKQRIALMRAQRKFRPY
;
A
#
# COMPACT_ATOMS: atom_id res chain seq x y z
N GLY A 1 30.29 -7.02 -2.07
CA GLY A 1 29.55 -7.93 -1.19
C GLY A 1 30.52 -8.49 -0.16
N PHE A 2 30.10 -8.64 1.10
CA PHE A 2 30.98 -9.08 2.18
C PHE A 2 31.45 -10.54 1.96
N GLN A 3 32.76 -10.76 1.90
CA GLN A 3 33.43 -12.08 1.80
C GLN A 3 33.94 -12.53 3.17
N VAL A 4 33.09 -12.47 4.20
CA VAL A 4 33.47 -12.88 5.56
C VAL A 4 32.52 -13.99 6.00
N ALA A 5 33.09 -15.15 6.33
CA ALA A 5 32.39 -16.28 6.93
C ALA A 5 32.91 -16.49 8.36
N TYR A 6 32.00 -16.74 9.30
CA TYR A 6 32.34 -17.05 10.68
C TYR A 6 32.27 -18.57 10.88
N VAL A 7 33.40 -19.19 11.26
CA VAL A 7 33.48 -20.62 11.57
C VAL A 7 33.69 -20.77 13.06
N VAL A 8 32.76 -21.47 13.73
CA VAL A 8 32.80 -21.71 15.18
C VAL A 8 33.28 -23.14 15.43
N PHE A 9 34.35 -23.28 16.22
CA PHE A 9 34.91 -24.58 16.60
C PHE A 9 34.42 -25.00 17.99
N ARG A 10 34.09 -26.28 18.16
CA ARG A 10 33.66 -26.85 19.46
C ARG A 10 34.75 -26.80 20.54
N LYS A 11 36.04 -26.85 20.15
CA LYS A 11 37.19 -26.84 21.07
C LYS A 11 38.21 -25.78 20.63
N PRO A 12 38.89 -25.11 21.58
CA PRO A 12 39.89 -24.08 21.27
C PRO A 12 41.11 -24.67 20.52
N ALA A 13 41.44 -25.94 20.77
CA ALA A 13 42.49 -26.66 20.04
C ALA A 13 42.19 -26.76 18.52
N GLY A 14 40.91 -26.79 18.12
CA GLY A 14 40.53 -26.81 16.70
C GLY A 14 40.87 -25.52 15.98
N VAL A 15 40.79 -24.37 16.67
CA VAL A 15 41.21 -23.07 16.11
C VAL A 15 42.72 -23.03 15.91
N GLN A 16 43.48 -23.55 16.87
CA GLN A 16 44.95 -23.63 16.77
C GLN A 16 45.38 -24.56 15.63
N ALA A 17 44.76 -25.73 15.51
CA ALA A 17 45.03 -26.67 14.42
C ALA A 17 44.66 -26.10 13.03
N ALA A 18 43.53 -25.39 12.92
CA ALA A 18 43.12 -24.75 11.66
C ALA A 18 44.05 -23.59 11.27
N LYS A 19 44.57 -22.83 12.24
CA LYS A 19 45.57 -21.78 12.00
C LYS A 19 46.96 -22.33 11.65
N ALA A 20 47.30 -23.50 12.20
CA ALA A 20 48.56 -24.19 11.94
C ALA A 20 48.54 -25.00 10.62
N LEU A 21 47.38 -25.12 9.96
CA LEU A 21 47.28 -25.76 8.66
C LEU A 21 48.05 -24.92 7.63
N SER A 22 49.04 -25.54 6.98
CA SER A 22 49.86 -24.86 5.97
C SER A 22 48.99 -24.43 4.78
N GLN A 23 49.13 -23.16 4.38
CA GLN A 23 48.54 -22.61 3.15
C GLN A 23 49.46 -22.83 1.94
N GLU A 24 50.59 -23.51 2.12
CA GLU A 24 51.54 -23.76 1.04
C GLU A 24 51.04 -24.92 0.17
N GLY A 25 50.33 -24.57 -0.89
CA GLY A 25 49.89 -25.49 -1.94
C GLY A 25 48.50 -25.18 -2.50
N PRO A 26 48.10 -25.83 -3.61
CA PRO A 26 46.73 -25.72 -4.10
C PRO A 26 45.78 -26.34 -3.07
N LEU A 27 44.87 -25.53 -2.53
CA LEU A 27 43.76 -26.00 -1.70
C LEU A 27 42.84 -26.88 -2.56
N LEU A 28 42.99 -28.20 -2.46
CA LEU A 28 42.10 -29.15 -3.14
C LEU A 28 40.73 -29.16 -2.46
N ILE A 29 39.74 -28.63 -3.16
CA ILE A 29 38.33 -28.61 -2.72
C ILE A 29 37.69 -30.00 -2.88
N SER A 30 38.19 -30.81 -3.81
CA SER A 30 37.70 -32.17 -4.08
C SER A 30 38.80 -33.18 -3.78
N THR A 31 38.57 -34.05 -2.80
CA THR A 31 39.47 -35.17 -2.47
C THR A 31 38.83 -36.49 -2.88
N GLU A 32 39.62 -37.57 -2.99
CA GLU A 32 39.08 -38.91 -3.29
C GLU A 32 38.11 -39.40 -2.19
N SER A 33 38.31 -38.95 -0.94
CA SER A 33 37.39 -39.24 0.17
C SER A 33 36.14 -38.37 0.17
N HIS A 34 36.20 -37.14 -0.38
CA HIS A 34 35.09 -36.20 -0.45
C HIS A 34 35.05 -35.50 -1.82
N PRO A 35 34.54 -36.19 -2.86
CA PRO A 35 34.45 -35.61 -4.18
C PRO A 35 33.37 -34.52 -4.22
N VAL A 36 33.69 -33.36 -4.78
CA VAL A 36 32.70 -32.33 -5.04
C VAL A 36 31.86 -32.74 -6.25
N LYS A 37 30.54 -32.84 -6.06
CA LYS A 37 29.62 -33.05 -7.18
C LYS A 37 29.71 -31.87 -8.14
N THR A 38 30.17 -32.12 -9.36
CA THR A 38 30.32 -31.13 -10.43
C THR A 38 29.50 -31.54 -11.65
N GLY A 39 29.27 -30.60 -12.58
CA GLY A 39 28.55 -30.86 -13.83
C GLY A 39 27.09 -31.28 -13.61
N ILE A 40 26.62 -32.24 -14.40
CA ILE A 40 25.22 -32.69 -14.43
C ILE A 40 24.76 -33.21 -13.06
N SER A 41 25.61 -33.97 -12.36
CA SER A 41 25.28 -34.53 -11.03
C SER A 41 25.02 -33.45 -9.98
N LYS A 42 25.67 -32.28 -10.11
CA LYS A 42 25.37 -31.11 -9.27
C LYS A 42 23.97 -30.58 -9.57
N TRP A 43 23.65 -30.42 -10.84
CA TRP A 43 22.36 -29.88 -11.28
C TRP A 43 21.19 -30.80 -10.90
N ILE A 44 21.36 -32.12 -11.06
CA ILE A 44 20.38 -33.11 -10.62
C ILE A 44 20.15 -33.00 -9.11
N ALA A 45 21.21 -33.00 -8.30
CA ALA A 45 21.09 -32.86 -6.85
C ALA A 45 20.45 -31.53 -6.43
N SER A 46 20.76 -30.43 -7.14
CA SER A 46 20.12 -29.14 -6.87
C SER A 46 18.64 -29.11 -7.25
N TYR A 47 18.26 -29.82 -8.31
CA TYR A 47 16.87 -29.94 -8.74
C TYR A 47 16.08 -30.80 -7.76
N GLU A 48 16.62 -31.95 -7.35
CA GLU A 48 16.02 -32.78 -6.30
C GLU A 48 15.83 -32.00 -5.00
N ALA A 49 16.84 -31.22 -4.58
CA ALA A 49 16.73 -30.37 -3.38
C ALA A 49 15.73 -29.21 -3.54
N SER A 50 15.44 -28.77 -4.77
CA SER A 50 14.43 -27.73 -5.01
C SER A 50 13.00 -28.27 -4.91
N VAL A 51 12.82 -29.59 -5.03
CA VAL A 51 11.53 -30.24 -4.89
C VAL A 51 11.35 -30.65 -3.43
N VAL A 52 10.64 -29.82 -2.68
CA VAL A 52 10.27 -30.10 -1.28
C VAL A 52 8.97 -30.90 -1.25
N ASP A 53 8.84 -31.85 -0.32
CA ASP A 53 7.58 -32.55 -0.11
C ASP A 53 6.50 -31.55 0.35
N PRO A 54 5.35 -31.47 -0.35
CA PRO A 54 4.33 -30.49 -0.03
C PRO A 54 3.74 -30.64 1.38
N LYS A 55 3.82 -31.82 2.00
CA LYS A 55 3.28 -32.02 3.36
C LYS A 55 4.22 -31.44 4.41
N GLU A 56 5.53 -31.67 4.27
CA GLU A 56 6.55 -31.09 5.14
C GLU A 56 6.52 -29.55 5.06
N LEU A 57 6.50 -29.01 3.83
CA LEU A 57 6.41 -27.56 3.62
C LEU A 57 5.15 -26.96 4.25
N LYS A 58 4.01 -27.63 4.09
CA LYS A 58 2.76 -27.18 4.69
C LYS A 58 2.85 -27.17 6.22
N ALA A 59 3.41 -28.22 6.83
CA ALA A 59 3.57 -28.28 8.28
C ALA A 59 4.46 -27.16 8.82
N GLU A 60 5.55 -26.83 8.12
CA GLU A 60 6.44 -25.71 8.48
C GLU A 60 5.72 -24.36 8.37
N VAL A 61 5.00 -24.12 7.26
CA VAL A 61 4.23 -22.89 7.06
C VAL A 61 3.12 -22.77 8.10
N ASP A 62 2.38 -23.84 8.37
CA ASP A 62 1.30 -23.86 9.35
C ASP A 62 1.85 -23.56 10.76
N ALA A 63 2.98 -24.13 11.14
CA ALA A 63 3.64 -23.83 12.42
C ALA A 63 4.09 -22.37 12.51
N TYR A 64 4.74 -21.85 11.46
CA TYR A 64 5.16 -20.45 11.41
C TYR A 64 3.97 -19.49 11.52
N MET A 65 2.89 -19.75 10.79
CA MET A 65 1.69 -18.92 10.83
C MET A 65 1.02 -18.96 12.19
N GLN A 66 0.94 -20.14 12.83
CA GLN A 66 0.40 -20.24 14.19
C GLN A 66 1.21 -19.42 15.20
N ASP A 67 2.54 -19.45 15.13
CA ASP A 67 3.37 -18.67 16.03
C ASP A 67 3.31 -17.16 15.74
N TYR A 68 3.20 -16.78 14.47
CA TYR A 68 2.93 -15.39 14.09
C TYR A 68 1.60 -14.89 14.64
N ASP A 69 0.52 -15.66 14.45
CA ASP A 69 -0.82 -15.29 14.91
C ASP A 69 -0.88 -15.15 16.44
N LYS A 70 -0.18 -16.03 17.18
CA LYS A 70 -0.03 -15.90 18.65
C LYS A 70 0.65 -14.60 19.03
N ARG A 71 1.78 -14.26 18.40
CA ARG A 71 2.53 -13.03 18.69
C ARG A 71 1.71 -11.78 18.38
N MET A 72 1.00 -11.78 17.25
CA MET A 72 0.11 -10.69 16.88
C MET A 72 -1.05 -10.53 17.87
N ALA A 73 -1.64 -11.64 18.34
CA ALA A 73 -2.72 -11.62 19.32
C ALA A 73 -2.25 -11.09 20.69
N GLU A 74 -1.03 -11.47 21.12
CA GLU A 74 -0.42 -10.94 22.33
C GLU A 74 -0.13 -9.43 22.24
N GLU A 75 0.37 -8.97 21.09
CA GLU A 75 0.59 -7.54 20.84
C GLU A 75 -0.72 -6.76 20.80
N GLU A 76 -1.77 -7.30 20.17
CA GLU A 76 -3.10 -6.69 20.13
C GLU A 76 -3.75 -6.66 21.52
N ALA A 77 -3.58 -7.72 22.33
CA ALA A 77 -4.06 -7.75 23.71
C ALA A 77 -3.36 -6.68 24.57
N LYS A 78 -2.03 -6.58 24.49
CA LYS A 78 -1.26 -5.52 25.17
C LYS A 78 -1.69 -4.13 24.72
N ALA A 79 -1.86 -3.92 23.42
CA ALA A 79 -2.36 -2.65 22.90
C ALA A 79 -3.78 -2.34 23.40
N ALA A 80 -4.65 -3.33 23.53
CA ALA A 80 -6.00 -3.16 24.08
C ALA A 80 -6.00 -2.87 25.59
N GLU A 81 -5.01 -3.37 26.34
CA GLU A 81 -4.81 -3.02 27.76
C GLU A 81 -4.23 -1.61 27.92
N GLU A 82 -3.30 -1.20 27.06
CA GLU A 82 -2.76 0.17 27.02
C GLU A 82 -3.78 1.20 26.48
N ASP A 83 -4.78 0.74 25.71
CA ASP A 83 -5.82 1.58 25.14
C ASP A 83 -6.74 2.16 26.23
N GLY A 84 -6.59 3.47 26.48
CA GLY A 84 -7.44 4.21 27.40
C GLY A 84 -6.88 4.32 28.82
N VAL A 85 -5.70 3.76 29.10
CA VAL A 85 -4.94 4.08 30.31
C VAL A 85 -4.19 5.39 30.06
N PRO A 86 -4.44 6.45 30.86
CA PRO A 86 -3.66 7.67 30.78
C PRO A 86 -2.24 7.42 31.29
N ASP A 87 -1.25 7.94 30.56
CA ASP A 87 0.15 7.95 31.00
C ASP A 87 0.33 8.78 32.28
N GLU A 88 1.51 8.74 32.91
CA GLU A 88 1.84 9.49 34.13
C GLU A 88 1.62 11.02 33.99
N GLU A 89 1.62 11.53 32.75
CA GLU A 89 1.38 12.92 32.37
C GLU A 89 -0.08 13.19 31.93
N GLY A 90 -0.98 12.20 32.03
CA GLY A 90 -2.41 12.29 31.72
C GLY A 90 -2.77 12.21 30.24
N TRP A 91 -1.83 11.87 29.36
CA TRP A 91 -2.07 11.70 27.93
C TRP A 91 -2.63 10.31 27.65
N VAL A 92 -3.62 10.22 26.77
CA VAL A 92 -4.18 8.94 26.30
C VAL A 92 -3.63 8.65 24.91
N LYS A 93 -2.91 7.53 24.77
CA LYS A 93 -2.41 7.03 23.49
C LYS A 93 -3.58 6.63 22.59
N VAL A 94 -3.79 7.38 21.51
CA VAL A 94 -4.80 7.03 20.51
C VAL A 94 -4.24 5.93 19.62
N THR A 95 -4.54 4.66 19.91
CA THR A 95 -4.31 3.60 18.94
C THR A 95 -5.50 3.52 17.98
N ARG A 96 -5.22 3.15 16.74
CA ARG A 96 -6.26 2.86 15.75
C ARG A 96 -6.48 1.36 15.73
N ARG A 97 -7.45 0.87 16.49
CA ARG A 97 -7.89 -0.52 16.37
C ARG A 97 -8.45 -0.79 14.98
N GLY A 98 -8.01 -1.89 14.39
CA GLY A 98 -8.50 -2.41 13.12
C GLY A 98 -7.45 -2.37 12.00
N ARG A 99 -7.33 -3.51 11.33
CA ARG A 99 -6.68 -3.61 10.02
C ARG A 99 -7.39 -2.64 9.08
N LYS A 100 -6.67 -1.71 8.44
CA LYS A 100 -7.21 -1.04 7.24
C LYS A 100 -7.14 -2.08 6.13
N PRO A 101 -8.23 -2.76 5.72
CA PRO A 101 -8.17 -3.48 4.47
C PRO A 101 -7.75 -2.44 3.43
N GLY A 102 -6.65 -2.71 2.72
CA GLY A 102 -6.27 -1.87 1.59
C GLY A 102 -7.50 -1.70 0.70
N LEU A 103 -7.71 -0.49 0.18
CA LEU A 103 -8.88 -0.20 -0.64
C LEU A 103 -8.92 -1.25 -1.78
N PRO A 104 -10.04 -1.97 -1.96
CA PRO A 104 -10.14 -2.97 -3.02
C PRO A 104 -9.89 -2.27 -4.36
N ARG A 105 -8.95 -2.79 -5.16
CA ARG A 105 -8.59 -2.27 -6.49
C ARG A 105 -9.70 -2.59 -7.51
N THR A 106 -10.88 -2.04 -7.29
CA THR A 106 -12.05 -2.16 -8.18
C THR A 106 -12.38 -0.79 -8.74
N GLU A 107 -12.88 -0.74 -9.97
CA GLU A 107 -13.27 0.52 -10.62
C GLU A 107 -14.30 1.29 -9.80
N ALA A 108 -15.29 0.59 -9.24
CA ALA A 108 -16.31 1.18 -8.38
C ALA A 108 -15.72 1.82 -7.11
N ALA A 109 -14.72 1.20 -6.49
CA ALA A 109 -14.04 1.79 -5.33
C ALA A 109 -13.21 3.02 -5.73
N ASN A 110 -12.56 2.99 -6.89
CA ASN A 110 -11.80 4.12 -7.41
C ASN A 110 -12.72 5.32 -7.73
N LEU A 111 -13.88 5.08 -8.35
CA LEU A 111 -14.88 6.12 -8.62
C LEU A 111 -15.38 6.78 -7.32
N ARG A 112 -15.70 5.98 -6.29
CA ARG A 112 -16.12 6.50 -4.98
C ARG A 112 -15.03 7.34 -4.30
N VAL A 113 -13.76 6.98 -4.45
CA VAL A 113 -12.65 7.81 -3.94
C VAL A 113 -12.57 9.12 -4.71
N LEU A 114 -12.66 9.07 -6.04
CA LEU A 114 -12.61 10.26 -6.90
C LEU A 114 -13.78 11.22 -6.63
N GLU A 115 -14.98 10.70 -6.38
CA GLU A 115 -16.15 11.49 -5.95
C GLU A 115 -15.92 12.17 -4.60
N LYS A 116 -15.39 11.43 -3.61
CA LYS A 116 -15.06 11.99 -2.30
C LYS A 116 -13.99 13.08 -2.40
N GLU A 117 -13.00 12.91 -3.28
CA GLU A 117 -12.00 13.95 -3.54
C GLU A 117 -12.62 15.18 -4.20
N LYS A 118 -13.49 15.02 -5.20
CA LYS A 118 -14.23 16.13 -5.81
C LYS A 118 -15.06 16.89 -4.77
N GLN A 119 -15.78 16.19 -3.90
CA GLN A 119 -16.55 16.82 -2.82
C GLN A 119 -15.65 17.57 -1.83
N LYS A 120 -14.50 17.01 -1.46
CA LYS A 120 -13.53 17.69 -0.58
C LYS A 120 -12.94 18.93 -1.24
N ARG A 121 -12.64 18.89 -2.54
CA ARG A 121 -12.18 20.05 -3.31
C ARG A 121 -13.26 21.13 -3.35
N ALA A 122 -14.49 20.77 -3.71
CA ALA A 122 -15.62 21.71 -3.72
C ALA A 122 -15.89 22.36 -2.35
N ARG A 123 -15.71 21.64 -1.24
CA ARG A 123 -15.82 22.22 0.12
C ARG A 123 -14.69 23.18 0.49
N LYS A 124 -13.49 22.98 -0.07
CA LYS A 124 -12.31 23.82 0.17
C LYS A 124 -12.23 25.00 -0.79
N GLU A 125 -12.85 24.87 -1.96
CA GLU A 125 -12.95 25.92 -2.95
C GLU A 125 -13.87 27.02 -2.42
N LEU A 126 -13.25 28.16 -2.09
CA LEU A 126 -13.95 29.33 -1.61
C LEU A 126 -14.51 30.09 -2.82
N LEU A 127 -15.67 29.66 -3.30
CA LEU A 127 -16.32 30.26 -4.45
C LEU A 127 -16.69 31.72 -4.14
N ASN A 128 -16.37 32.62 -5.07
CA ASN A 128 -16.58 34.07 -4.92
C ASN A 128 -15.83 34.72 -3.74
N PHE A 129 -14.65 34.22 -3.38
CA PHE A 129 -13.83 34.83 -2.35
C PHE A 129 -13.49 36.30 -2.63
N TYR A 130 -13.27 36.65 -3.90
CA TYR A 130 -12.90 38.01 -4.28
C TYR A 130 -14.09 38.85 -4.77
N ALA A 131 -14.09 40.14 -4.43
CA ALA A 131 -15.14 41.07 -4.83
C ALA A 131 -15.35 41.16 -6.35
N TRP A 132 -14.30 40.97 -7.16
CA TRP A 132 -14.42 40.95 -8.63
C TRP A 132 -15.18 39.72 -9.13
N GLN A 133 -15.08 38.56 -8.47
CA GLN A 133 -15.83 37.34 -8.81
C GLN A 133 -17.33 37.56 -8.59
N HIS A 134 -17.70 38.23 -7.49
CA HIS A 134 -19.09 38.65 -7.27
C HIS A 134 -19.60 39.65 -8.31
N ARG A 135 -18.74 40.56 -8.80
CA ARG A 135 -19.11 41.50 -9.87
C ARG A 135 -19.30 40.78 -11.21
N GLU A 136 -18.41 39.85 -11.53
CA GLU A 136 -18.47 39.08 -12.77
C GLU A 136 -19.71 38.18 -12.81
N THR A 137 -19.95 37.39 -11.76
CA THR A 137 -21.13 36.52 -11.65
C THR A 137 -22.45 37.29 -11.76
N LYS A 138 -22.54 38.48 -11.14
CA LYS A 138 -23.71 39.36 -11.30
C LYS A 138 -23.84 39.90 -12.72
N ARG A 139 -22.74 40.30 -13.35
CA ARG A 139 -22.74 40.79 -14.74
C ARG A 139 -23.19 39.70 -15.71
N GLU A 140 -22.66 38.49 -15.55
CA GLU A 140 -23.01 37.33 -16.37
C GLU A 140 -24.49 36.95 -16.18
N HIS A 141 -24.99 36.97 -14.94
CA HIS A 141 -26.40 36.72 -14.66
C HIS A 141 -27.32 37.76 -15.31
N ILE A 142 -26.96 39.05 -15.25
CA ILE A 142 -27.71 40.12 -15.93
C ILE A 142 -27.68 39.94 -17.45
N ALA A 143 -26.53 39.56 -18.02
CA ALA A 143 -26.41 39.29 -19.45
C ALA A 143 -27.29 38.12 -19.90
N GLN A 144 -27.32 37.03 -19.11
CA GLN A 144 -28.20 35.89 -19.37
C GLN A 144 -29.69 36.27 -19.33
N LEU A 145 -30.11 37.12 -18.38
CA LEU A 145 -31.48 37.61 -18.30
C LEU A 145 -31.86 38.47 -19.52
N ARG A 146 -30.97 39.35 -19.97
CA ARG A 146 -31.19 40.17 -21.17
C ARG A 146 -31.35 39.31 -22.42
N LYS A 147 -30.49 38.29 -22.58
CA LYS A 147 -30.58 37.34 -23.69
C LYS A 147 -31.92 36.59 -23.69
N LYS A 148 -32.34 36.03 -22.54
CA LYS A 148 -33.64 35.37 -22.42
C LYS A 148 -34.80 36.31 -22.72
N PHE A 149 -34.72 37.55 -22.29
CA PHE A 149 -35.76 38.56 -22.57
C PHE A 149 -35.87 38.88 -24.05
N GLU A 150 -34.75 39.00 -24.77
CA GLU A 150 -34.74 39.20 -26.23
C GLU A 150 -35.33 37.99 -26.96
N GLU A 151 -34.96 36.78 -26.58
CA GLU A 151 -35.52 35.54 -27.12
C GLU A 151 -37.04 35.46 -26.88
N ASP A 152 -37.51 35.80 -25.67
CA ASP A 152 -38.94 35.82 -25.35
C ASP A 152 -39.68 36.91 -26.14
N LYS A 153 -39.07 38.08 -26.33
CA LYS A 153 -39.62 39.15 -27.17
C LYS A 153 -39.77 38.71 -28.62
N GLN A 154 -38.78 38.02 -29.17
CA GLN A 154 -38.84 37.43 -30.51
C GLN A 154 -39.94 36.36 -30.58
N ARG A 155 -40.04 35.48 -29.58
CA ARG A 155 -41.08 34.44 -29.50
C ARG A 155 -42.47 35.04 -29.45
N ILE A 156 -42.67 36.09 -28.65
CA ILE A 156 -43.95 36.81 -28.56
C ILE A 156 -44.29 37.49 -29.90
N ALA A 157 -43.31 38.10 -30.58
CA ALA A 157 -43.52 38.71 -31.89
C ALA A 157 -43.98 37.67 -32.93
N LEU A 158 -43.35 36.49 -32.96
CA LEU A 158 -43.78 35.37 -33.81
C LEU A 158 -45.20 34.89 -33.46
N MET A 159 -45.53 34.75 -32.17
CA MET A 159 -46.88 34.36 -31.74
C MET A 159 -47.94 35.41 -32.07
N ARG A 160 -47.61 36.70 -31.99
CA ARG A 160 -48.50 37.80 -32.42
C ARG A 160 -48.72 37.78 -33.93
N ALA A 161 -47.67 37.59 -34.73
CA ALA A 161 -47.78 37.45 -36.17
C ALA A 161 -48.67 36.26 -36.57
N GLN A 162 -48.56 35.14 -35.84
CA GLN A 162 -49.42 33.96 -36.01
C GLN A 162 -50.81 34.09 -35.36
N ARG A 163 -51.15 35.24 -34.74
CA ARG A 163 -52.40 35.48 -33.99
C ARG A 163 -52.70 34.46 -32.87
N LYS A 164 -51.66 33.86 -32.28
CA LYS A 164 -51.77 32.86 -31.20
C LYS A 164 -51.42 33.42 -29.82
N PHE A 165 -51.09 34.71 -29.72
CA PHE A 165 -50.73 35.34 -28.44
C PHE A 165 -51.98 35.65 -27.60
N ARG A 166 -52.05 35.11 -26.38
CA ARG A 166 -53.10 35.37 -25.38
C ARG A 166 -52.50 36.07 -24.16
N PRO A 167 -52.77 37.37 -23.94
CA PRO A 167 -52.10 38.16 -22.90
C PRO A 167 -52.65 37.98 -21.47
N TYR A 168 -53.75 37.27 -21.30
CA TYR A 168 -54.48 37.09 -20.04
C TYR A 168 -54.92 35.63 -19.93
#